data_AF-A0A5J6Q5E3-F1
#
_entry.id   AF-A0A5J6Q5E3-F1
#
_cell.length_a   1.000
_cell.length_b   1.000
_cell.length_c   1.000
_cell.angle_alpha   90.00
_cell.angle_beta   90.00
_cell.angle_gamma   90.00
#
_symmetry.space_group_name_H-M   'P 1'
#
loop_
_entity.id
_entity.type
_entity.pdbx_description
1 polymer ?
#
loop_
_entity_poly.entity_id
_entity_poly.type
_entity_poly.pdbx_seq_one_letter_code
_entity_poly.pdbx_strand_id
1 'polypeptide(L)'
;MVKLAKVKLEIALASLTSSSPSHSESANAAVSAIEYALELNSEEGMQFLRLWFHGEFDITRHEYKAVPDSVFIGADPLFKKQNITA
;
A
#
# COMPACT_ATOMS: atom_id res chain seq x y z
N MET A 1 -35.19 5.57 -30.96
CA MET A 1 -34.64 4.23 -30.64
C MET A 1 -33.22 4.32 -30.07
N VAL A 2 -32.98 5.06 -28.97
CA VAL A 2 -31.61 5.24 -28.40
C VAL A 2 -31.56 5.08 -26.87
N LYS A 3 -32.71 5.00 -26.18
CA LYS A 3 -32.78 4.93 -24.71
C LYS A 3 -32.35 3.58 -24.14
N LEU A 4 -32.49 2.50 -24.91
CA LEU A 4 -32.16 1.14 -24.45
C LEU A 4 -30.65 0.84 -24.46
N ALA A 5 -29.89 1.50 -25.35
CA ALA A 5 -28.44 1.34 -25.42
C ALA A 5 -27.70 2.09 -24.30
N LYS A 6 -28.19 3.28 -23.90
CA LYS A 6 -27.60 4.08 -22.82
C LYS A 6 -27.75 3.40 -21.45
N VAL A 7 -28.91 2.81 -21.19
CA VAL A 7 -29.19 2.07 -19.94
C VAL A 7 -28.34 0.79 -19.84
N LYS A 8 -28.11 0.08 -20.95
CA LYS A 8 -27.21 -1.09 -20.98
C LYS A 8 -25.74 -0.73 -20.73
N LEU A 9 -25.30 0.44 -21.17
CA LEU A 9 -23.92 0.91 -20.95
C LEU A 9 -23.69 1.33 -19.49
N GLU A 10 -24.67 1.98 -18.85
CA GLU A 10 -24.55 2.40 -17.44
C GLU A 10 -24.60 1.22 -16.45
N ILE A 11 -25.38 0.17 -16.75
CA ILE A 11 -25.41 -1.06 -15.93
C ILE A 11 -24.05 -1.78 -16.01
N ALA A 12 -23.40 -1.80 -17.18
CA ALA A 12 -22.07 -2.37 -17.33
C ALA A 12 -20.99 -1.54 -16.61
N LEU A 13 -21.11 -0.20 -16.61
CA LEU A 13 -20.21 0.69 -15.86
C LEU A 13 -20.32 0.45 -14.35
N ALA A 14 -21.55 0.32 -13.82
CA ALA A 14 -21.80 0.04 -12.40
C ALA A 14 -21.25 -1.33 -11.96
N SER A 15 -21.19 -2.32 -12.86
CA SER A 15 -20.56 -3.62 -12.61
C SER A 15 -19.03 -3.56 -12.59
N LEU A 16 -18.41 -2.63 -13.31
CA LEU A 16 -16.96 -2.36 -13.22
C LEU A 16 -16.61 -1.51 -12.00
N THR A 17 -17.56 -0.70 -11.50
CA THR A 17 -17.44 0.05 -10.24
C THR A 17 -17.96 -0.74 -9.05
N SER A 18 -18.11 -2.07 -9.14
CA SER A 18 -18.20 -2.91 -7.93
C SER A 18 -16.83 -2.91 -7.25
N SER A 19 -16.45 -1.77 -6.68
CA SER A 19 -15.53 -1.74 -5.56
C SER A 19 -16.20 -2.59 -4.49
N SER A 20 -15.87 -3.87 -4.44
CA SER A 20 -16.08 -4.67 -3.25
C SER A 20 -15.56 -3.86 -2.08
N PRO A 21 -16.39 -3.47 -1.09
CA PRO A 21 -15.92 -2.74 0.08
C PRO A 21 -15.26 -3.73 1.05
N SER A 22 -14.22 -4.44 0.60
CA SER A 22 -13.50 -5.44 1.39
C SER A 22 -11.98 -5.32 1.33
N HIS A 23 -11.45 -4.33 0.61
CA HIS A 23 -10.18 -3.73 1.02
C HIS A 23 -10.60 -2.43 1.68
N SER A 24 -10.58 -2.40 3.01
CA SER A 24 -10.56 -1.13 3.71
C SER A 24 -9.57 -0.21 3.01
N GLU A 25 -9.80 1.09 2.99
CA GLU A 25 -8.76 2.08 2.67
C GLU A 25 -7.63 2.09 3.72
N SER A 26 -7.33 0.93 4.32
CA SER A 26 -6.04 0.62 4.89
C SER A 26 -5.02 0.77 3.77
N ALA A 27 -4.18 1.80 3.86
CA ALA A 27 -2.97 1.94 3.07
C ALA A 27 -2.32 0.56 2.90
N ASN A 28 -2.19 0.09 1.66
CA ASN A 28 -1.61 -1.20 1.40
C ASN A 28 -0.10 -1.09 1.66
N ALA A 29 0.35 -1.66 2.76
CA ALA A 29 1.75 -1.59 3.19
C ALA A 29 2.73 -2.06 2.10
N ALA A 30 2.35 -3.07 1.31
CA ALA A 30 3.17 -3.53 0.20
C ALA A 30 3.30 -2.48 -0.91
N VAL A 31 2.23 -1.74 -1.21
CA VAL A 31 2.27 -0.64 -2.19
C VAL A 31 3.18 0.48 -1.68
N SER A 32 3.01 0.90 -0.42
CA SER A 32 3.89 1.91 0.19
C SER A 32 5.35 1.46 0.24
N ALA A 33 5.62 0.17 0.49
CA ALA A 33 6.99 -0.37 0.48
C ALA A 33 7.63 -0.26 -0.92
N ILE A 34 6.85 -0.56 -1.97
CA ILE A 34 7.31 -0.45 -3.37
C ILE A 34 7.55 1.02 -3.73
N GLU A 35 6.63 1.93 -3.39
CA GLU A 35 6.79 3.37 -3.63
C GLU A 35 8.06 3.91 -2.98
N TYR A 36 8.29 3.58 -1.70
CA TYR A 36 9.52 3.98 -1.00
C TYR A 36 10.78 3.40 -1.68
N ALA A 37 10.75 2.13 -2.10
CA ALA A 37 11.87 1.50 -2.77
C ALA A 37 12.21 2.13 -4.13
N LEU A 38 11.22 2.66 -4.84
CA LEU A 38 11.41 3.36 -6.12
C LEU A 38 12.08 4.73 -5.96
N GLU A 39 12.00 5.34 -4.77
CA GLU A 39 12.67 6.60 -4.46
C GLU A 39 14.16 6.40 -4.10
N LEU A 40 14.57 5.16 -3.81
CA LEU A 40 15.96 4.80 -3.51
C LEU A 40 16.75 4.48 -4.78
N ASN A 41 18.08 4.33 -4.62
CA ASN A 41 18.90 3.74 -5.68
C ASN A 41 18.44 2.29 -5.96
N SER A 42 18.56 1.84 -7.21
CA SER A 42 18.05 0.52 -7.65
C SER A 42 18.50 -0.66 -6.76
N GLU A 43 19.77 -0.67 -6.32
CA GLU A 43 20.29 -1.72 -5.45
C GLU A 43 19.76 -1.61 -4.00
N GLU A 44 19.70 -0.40 -3.46
CA GLU A 44 19.18 -0.11 -2.11
C GLU A 44 17.68 -0.41 -2.02
N GLY A 45 16.90 -0.03 -3.04
CA GLY A 45 15.47 -0.32 -3.15
C GLY A 45 15.19 -1.82 -3.22
N MET A 46 15.97 -2.56 -4.03
CA MET A 46 15.84 -4.02 -4.07
C MET A 46 16.26 -4.70 -2.77
N GLN A 47 17.28 -4.19 -2.07
CA GLN A 47 17.67 -4.69 -0.77
C GLN A 47 16.60 -4.39 0.30
N PHE A 48 16.02 -3.19 0.27
CA PHE A 48 14.92 -2.79 1.14
C PHE A 48 13.73 -3.73 1.00
N LEU A 49 13.29 -3.99 -0.23
CA LEU A 49 12.15 -4.86 -0.49
C LEU A 49 12.40 -6.31 -0.06
N ARG A 50 13.63 -6.82 -0.17
CA ARG A 50 13.98 -8.15 0.35
C ARG A 50 13.82 -8.22 1.86
N LEU A 51 14.41 -7.26 2.59
CA LEU A 51 14.32 -7.19 4.03
C LEU A 51 12.85 -7.03 4.48
N TRP A 52 12.12 -6.14 3.83
CA TRP A 52 10.70 -5.90 4.10
C TRP A 52 9.85 -7.15 3.87
N PHE A 53 10.06 -7.86 2.75
CA PHE A 53 9.31 -9.08 2.43
C PHE A 53 9.57 -10.22 3.43
N HIS A 54 10.79 -10.31 3.96
CA HIS A 54 11.13 -11.28 5.00
C HIS A 54 10.67 -10.89 6.41
N GLY A 55 10.10 -9.70 6.58
CA GLY A 55 9.66 -9.21 7.89
C GLY A 55 10.81 -8.71 8.76
N GLU A 56 11.96 -8.40 8.17
CA GLU A 56 13.12 -7.81 8.86
C GLU A 56 12.88 -6.32 9.16
N PHE A 57 11.74 -6.00 9.78
CA PHE A 57 11.24 -4.63 9.97
C PHE A 57 12.11 -3.81 10.93
N ASP A 58 12.80 -4.46 11.86
CA ASP A 58 13.72 -3.77 12.78
C ASP A 58 14.95 -3.26 12.04
N ILE A 59 15.46 -4.04 11.09
CA ILE A 59 16.57 -3.63 10.21
C ILE A 59 16.10 -2.47 9.33
N THR A 60 14.93 -2.60 8.69
CA THR A 60 14.45 -1.55 7.77
C THR A 60 14.14 -0.24 8.49
N ARG A 61 13.64 -0.26 9.73
CA ARG A 61 13.44 0.94 10.55
C ARG A 61 14.73 1.60 11.03
N HIS A 62 15.81 0.84 11.20
CA HIS A 62 17.08 1.36 11.70
C HIS A 62 17.99 1.87 10.58
N GLU A 63 18.10 1.11 9.50
CA GLU A 63 19.08 1.35 8.42
C GLU A 63 18.56 2.34 7.37
N TYR A 64 17.24 2.41 7.17
CA TYR A 64 16.66 3.23 6.11
C TYR A 64 16.07 4.53 6.68
N LYS A 65 16.37 5.63 6.00
CA LYS A 65 16.01 6.97 6.48
C LYS A 65 14.52 7.25 6.23
N ALA A 66 13.82 7.68 7.28
CA ALA A 66 12.47 8.23 7.22
C ALA A 66 11.46 7.33 6.47
N VAL A 67 11.55 6.02 6.66
CA VAL A 67 10.59 5.07 6.08
C VAL A 67 9.18 5.43 6.57
N PRO A 68 8.19 5.63 5.67
CA PRO A 68 6.83 5.99 6.07
C PRO A 68 6.17 4.91 6.92
N ASP A 69 5.40 5.31 7.95
CA ASP A 69 4.62 4.39 8.78
C ASP A 69 3.68 3.48 7.97
N SER A 70 3.14 3.99 6.85
CA SER A 70 2.25 3.24 5.95
C SER A 70 2.91 1.97 5.38
N VAL A 71 4.24 1.94 5.29
CA VAL A 71 5.02 0.77 4.88
C VAL A 71 4.90 -0.39 5.88
N PHE A 72 4.52 -0.11 7.12
CA PHE A 72 4.45 -1.12 8.19
C PHE A 72 3.02 -1.39 8.67
N ILE A 73 2.09 -0.45 8.51
CA ILE A 73 0.70 -0.59 8.97
C ILE A 73 0.02 -1.75 8.23
N GLY A 74 -0.25 -2.85 8.94
CA GLY A 74 -0.86 -4.06 8.39
C GLY A 74 0.13 -5.09 7.86
N ALA A 75 1.43 -4.75 7.74
CA ALA A 75 2.50 -5.69 7.42
C ALA A 75 3.27 -6.16 8.66
N ASP A 76 3.53 -5.26 9.61
CA ASP A 76 4.17 -5.56 10.89
C ASP A 76 3.11 -5.65 12.01
N PRO A 77 2.81 -6.87 12.54
CA PRO A 77 1.85 -7.03 13.64
C PRO A 77 2.27 -6.32 14.94
N LEU A 78 3.57 -6.02 15.08
CA LEU A 78 4.13 -5.33 16.23
C LEU A 78 4.21 -3.81 16.01
N PHE A 79 3.75 -3.30 14.87
CA PHE A 79 3.81 -1.88 14.58
C PHE A 79 2.99 -1.08 15.58
N LYS A 80 3.70 -0.34 16.44
CA LYS A 80 3.11 0.66 17.34
C LYS A 80 3.43 2.02 16.75
N LYS A 81 2.41 2.72 16.23
CA LYS A 81 2.54 4.12 15.86
C LYS A 81 3.14 4.85 17.06
N GLN A 82 4.33 5.42 16.92
CA GLN A 82 4.97 6.11 18.02
C GLN A 82 4.09 7.31 18.39
N ASN A 83 3.37 7.20 19.52
CA ASN A 83 2.67 8.33 20.12
C ASN A 83 3.76 9.26 20.66
N ILE A 84 4.12 10.28 19.87
CA ILE A 84 4.91 11.40 20.34
C ILE A 84 4.02 12.22 21.28
N THR A 85 3.99 11.84 22.56
CA THR A 85 3.51 12.73 23.62
C THR A 85 4.61 13.75 23.89
N ALA A 86 4.30 15.02 23.58
CA ALA A 86 5.13 16.20 23.84
C ALA A 86 5.32 16.45 25.34
#